data_AF-A0A951RJG4-F1
#
_entry.id   AF-A0A951RJG4-F1
#
_cell.length_a   1.000
_cell.length_b   1.000
_cell.length_c   1.000
_cell.angle_alpha   90.00
_cell.angle_beta   90.00
_cell.angle_gamma   90.00
#
_symmetry.space_group_name_H-M   'P 1'
#
loop_
_entity.id
_entity.type
_entity.pdbx_description
1 polymer ?
#
loop_
_entity_poly.entity_id
_entity_poly.type
_entity_poly.pdbx_seq_one_letter_code
_entity_poly.pdbx_strand_id
1 'polypeptide(L)'
;TPDLQRNFFNIAFSGGLSWMPAREFNMKVNLGSGFRNPGAIELSANGIHHGSFRHEMGDTALQTERAWQLDLGFTWSKKEVYVHLSPFINYFPNFLFLNPSGVFSELPGAGQIYRFEQAEALHLGGEFYADWHISHALHTSLGAEWVWAQNLENNFPLPFTPPPSVLAEINYLIKPDISFLEKVKLISSVRYTALQNRVARNEPATDAYTLTNAGLSASLQLGDFPVEIMFMVNNVFDVLYKNHLSFYRILELPEPGRNFTLRITTGLTRKRN
;
A
#
# COMPACT_ATOMS: atom_id res chain seq x y z
N THR A 1 31.82 20.00 10.64
CA THR A 1 31.53 18.70 10.00
C THR A 1 32.40 18.62 8.77
N PRO A 2 33.18 17.55 8.54
CA PRO A 2 33.88 17.41 7.26
C PRO A 2 32.85 17.36 6.13
N ASP A 3 33.18 17.96 4.99
CA ASP A 3 32.33 17.92 3.80
C ASP A 3 32.16 16.45 3.37
N LEU A 4 30.94 15.92 3.45
CA LEU A 4 30.63 14.58 2.99
C LEU A 4 30.45 14.60 1.48
N GLN A 5 31.47 14.17 0.75
CA GLN A 5 31.44 14.01 -0.71
C GLN A 5 31.42 12.53 -1.09
N ARG A 6 30.36 12.08 -1.77
CA ARG A 6 30.19 10.70 -2.25
C ARG A 6 29.89 10.71 -3.75
N ASN A 7 30.66 9.94 -4.51
CA ASN A 7 30.45 9.73 -5.94
C ASN A 7 30.02 8.28 -6.15
N PHE A 8 28.99 8.07 -6.97
CA PHE A 8 28.45 6.75 -7.28
C PHE A 8 28.35 6.57 -8.78
N PHE A 9 28.72 5.39 -9.26
CA PHE A 9 28.52 4.97 -10.65
C PHE A 9 27.79 3.64 -10.65
N ASN A 10 26.62 3.60 -11.28
CA ASN A 10 25.77 2.42 -11.23
C ASN A 10 25.08 2.21 -12.59
N ILE A 11 24.82 0.95 -12.93
CA ILE A 11 24.17 0.54 -14.18
C ILE A 11 22.98 -0.35 -13.81
N ALA A 12 21.81 -0.06 -14.36
CA ALA A 12 20.58 -0.82 -14.23
C ALA A 12 20.20 -1.44 -15.57
N PHE A 13 19.43 -2.53 -15.54
CA PHE A 13 18.91 -3.16 -16.75
C PHE A 13 17.54 -3.75 -16.48
N SER A 14 16.74 -3.90 -17.52
CA SER A 14 15.46 -4.59 -17.44
C SER A 14 15.14 -5.27 -18.77
N GLY A 15 14.40 -6.36 -18.69
CA GLY A 15 13.86 -7.08 -19.83
C GLY A 15 12.56 -7.75 -19.43
N GLY A 16 11.62 -7.83 -20.37
CA GLY A 16 10.33 -8.45 -20.11
C GLY A 16 9.77 -9.14 -21.34
N LEU A 17 8.94 -10.16 -21.09
CA LEU A 17 8.21 -10.91 -22.09
C LEU A 17 6.73 -10.85 -21.75
N SER A 18 5.89 -10.60 -22.76
CA SER A 18 4.43 -10.72 -22.67
C SER A 18 3.97 -11.77 -23.67
N TRP A 19 3.20 -12.74 -23.19
CA TRP A 19 2.68 -13.84 -23.98
C TRP A 19 1.16 -13.91 -23.83
N MET A 20 0.47 -13.85 -24.96
CA MET A 20 -0.99 -13.91 -25.04
C MET A 20 -1.40 -15.18 -25.81
N PRO A 21 -1.48 -16.35 -25.14
CA PRO A 21 -1.81 -17.61 -25.82
C PRO A 21 -3.24 -17.63 -26.38
N ALA A 22 -4.14 -16.81 -25.83
CA ALA A 22 -5.47 -16.56 -26.35
C ALA A 22 -5.89 -15.11 -26.03
N ARG A 23 -7.06 -14.68 -26.51
CA ARG A 23 -7.54 -13.30 -26.32
C ARG A 23 -7.83 -12.97 -24.86
N GLU A 24 -8.18 -13.99 -24.08
CA GLU A 24 -8.58 -13.88 -22.68
C GLU A 24 -7.39 -13.92 -21.72
N PHE A 25 -6.20 -14.34 -22.16
CA PHE A 25 -5.05 -14.54 -21.29
C PHE A 25 -3.90 -13.60 -21.66
N ASN A 26 -3.26 -13.02 -20.64
CA ASN A 26 -1.99 -12.32 -20.78
C ASN A 26 -1.06 -12.73 -19.64
N MET A 27 0.07 -13.33 -20.01
CA MET A 27 1.13 -13.72 -19.10
C MET A 27 2.33 -12.79 -19.31
N LYS A 28 2.90 -12.28 -18.23
CA LYS A 28 4.05 -11.39 -18.24
C LYS A 28 5.14 -11.93 -17.33
N VAL A 29 6.38 -11.79 -17.76
CA VAL A 29 7.58 -12.04 -16.96
C VAL A 29 8.48 -10.84 -17.15
N ASN A 30 8.90 -10.20 -16.06
CA ASN A 30 9.87 -9.10 -16.10
C ASN A 30 11.04 -9.44 -15.18
N LEU A 31 12.25 -9.27 -15.68
CA LEU A 31 13.48 -9.38 -14.92
C LEU A 31 14.19 -8.03 -14.98
N GLY A 32 14.60 -7.52 -13.82
CA GLY A 32 15.27 -6.24 -13.73
C GLY A 32 16.37 -6.23 -12.67
N SER A 33 17.32 -5.32 -12.85
CA SER A 33 18.21 -4.89 -11.80
C SER A 33 18.12 -3.38 -11.65
N GLY A 34 17.99 -2.93 -10.41
CA GLY A 34 17.90 -1.53 -10.03
C GLY A 34 18.96 -1.16 -9.00
N PHE A 35 19.09 0.14 -8.75
CA PHE A 35 19.93 0.63 -7.68
C PHE A 35 19.39 1.96 -7.12
N ARG A 36 19.76 2.27 -5.88
CA ARG A 36 19.43 3.54 -5.24
C ARG A 36 20.63 4.02 -4.41
N ASN A 37 21.06 5.25 -4.64
CA ASN A 37 22.10 5.84 -3.80
C ASN A 37 21.51 6.24 -2.45
N PRO A 38 22.28 6.12 -1.34
CA PRO A 38 21.87 6.65 -0.06
C PRO A 38 21.63 8.17 -0.13
N GLY A 39 20.53 8.62 0.44
CA GLY A 39 20.19 10.03 0.60
C GLY A 39 20.99 10.70 1.72
N ALA A 40 20.98 12.04 1.75
CA ALA A 40 21.71 12.80 2.76
C ALA A 40 21.27 12.48 4.19
N ILE A 41 19.96 12.26 4.42
CA ILE A 41 19.43 11.87 5.74
C ILE A 41 19.99 10.52 6.16
N GLU A 42 19.96 9.53 5.26
CA GLU A 42 20.47 8.18 5.52
C GLU A 42 21.97 8.19 5.85
N LEU A 43 22.72 9.13 5.27
CA LEU A 43 24.17 9.26 5.49
C LEU A 43 24.55 10.10 6.71
N SER A 44 23.73 11.09 7.10
CA SER A 44 24.16 12.17 8.01
C SER A 44 23.19 12.53 9.14
N ALA A 45 21.98 11.97 9.17
CA ALA A 45 21.05 12.23 10.26
C ALA A 45 21.64 11.76 11.60
N ASN A 46 21.39 12.54 12.65
CA ASN A 46 21.70 12.17 14.03
C ASN A 46 20.84 13.04 14.94
N GLY A 47 19.55 12.72 15.00
CA GLY A 47 18.61 13.49 15.79
C GLY A 47 17.18 13.00 15.73
N ILE A 48 16.29 13.75 16.39
CA ILE A 48 14.88 13.42 16.49
C ILE A 48 14.17 13.76 15.19
N HIS A 49 13.46 12.77 14.64
CA HIS A 49 12.47 12.98 13.61
C HIS A 49 11.09 13.13 14.28
N HIS A 50 10.67 14.38 14.51
CA HIS A 50 9.45 14.67 15.28
C HIS A 50 8.17 14.10 14.66
N GLY A 51 8.08 13.99 13.34
CA GLY A 51 6.92 13.40 12.65
C GLY A 51 6.78 11.88 12.81
N SER A 52 7.84 11.21 13.25
CA SER A 52 7.88 9.75 13.44
C SER A 52 8.27 9.31 14.85
N PHE A 53 8.37 10.26 15.79
CA PHE A 53 8.65 10.07 17.22
C PHE A 53 9.83 9.14 17.52
N ARG A 54 10.88 9.24 16.71
CA ARG A 54 12.09 8.41 16.82
C ARG A 54 13.35 9.22 16.58
N HIS A 55 14.48 8.74 17.11
CA HIS A 55 15.80 9.25 16.76
C HIS A 55 16.31 8.49 15.53
N GLU A 56 16.58 9.19 14.43
CA GLU A 56 17.19 8.60 13.23
C GLU A 56 18.69 8.89 13.19
N MET A 57 19.49 7.83 13.06
CA MET A 57 20.94 7.89 13.00
C MET A 57 21.43 7.30 11.68
N GLY A 58 22.00 8.18 10.85
CA GLY A 58 22.61 7.86 9.58
C GLY A 58 23.99 7.23 9.72
N ASP A 59 24.47 6.72 8.60
CA ASP A 59 25.80 6.14 8.49
C ASP A 59 26.48 6.61 7.20
N THR A 60 27.58 7.33 7.34
CA THR A 60 28.37 7.85 6.22
C THR A 60 29.01 6.75 5.36
N ALA A 61 29.10 5.52 5.86
CA ALA A 61 29.68 4.38 5.18
C ALA A 61 28.72 3.72 4.18
N LEU A 62 27.41 3.99 4.24
CA LEU A 62 26.40 3.35 3.39
C LEU A 62 26.76 3.43 1.90
N GLN A 63 26.53 2.34 1.19
CA GLN A 63 26.82 2.20 -0.24
C GLN A 63 25.53 2.22 -1.06
N THR A 64 25.64 2.32 -2.38
CA THR A 64 24.48 2.19 -3.28
C THR A 64 23.76 0.87 -3.01
N GLU A 65 22.49 0.93 -2.65
CA GLU A 65 21.60 -0.24 -2.59
C GLU A 65 21.41 -0.82 -3.99
N ARG A 66 21.56 -2.14 -4.13
CA ARG A 66 21.33 -2.87 -5.39
C ARG A 66 20.13 -3.80 -5.24
N ALA A 67 19.31 -3.88 -6.29
CA ALA A 67 18.15 -4.76 -6.35
C ALA A 67 18.19 -5.66 -7.58
N TRP A 68 17.67 -6.87 -7.43
CA TRP A 68 17.39 -7.85 -8.48
C TRP A 68 15.95 -8.29 -8.34
N GLN A 69 15.15 -8.03 -9.38
CA GLN A 69 13.70 -8.19 -9.33
C GLN A 69 13.25 -9.16 -10.41
N LEU A 70 12.41 -10.10 -10.04
CA LEU A 70 11.60 -10.90 -10.95
C LEU A 70 10.13 -10.69 -10.62
N ASP A 71 9.37 -10.19 -11.60
CA ASP A 71 7.93 -10.04 -11.52
C ASP A 71 7.25 -10.99 -12.50
N LEU A 72 6.21 -11.66 -12.02
CA LEU A 72 5.32 -12.42 -12.87
C LEU A 72 3.97 -11.71 -12.89
N GLY A 73 3.28 -11.78 -14.01
CA GLY A 73 1.93 -11.24 -14.15
C GLY A 73 1.05 -12.25 -14.89
N PHE A 74 -0.10 -12.56 -14.32
CA PHE A 74 -1.12 -13.35 -14.96
C PHE A 74 -2.41 -12.53 -14.99
N THR A 75 -2.96 -12.33 -16.17
CA THR A 75 -4.27 -11.73 -16.35
C THR A 75 -5.15 -12.70 -17.12
N TRP A 76 -6.33 -12.96 -16.59
CA TRP A 76 -7.43 -13.60 -17.29
C TRP A 76 -8.61 -12.62 -17.36
N SER A 77 -9.09 -12.34 -18.56
CA SER A 77 -10.15 -11.37 -18.80
C SER A 77 -11.19 -11.95 -19.77
N LYS A 78 -12.42 -11.97 -19.31
CA LYS A 78 -13.63 -12.30 -20.08
C LYS A 78 -14.67 -11.22 -19.78
N LYS A 79 -15.65 -11.06 -20.66
CA LYS A 79 -16.63 -9.96 -20.62
C LYS A 79 -17.19 -9.64 -19.22
N GLU A 80 -17.49 -10.65 -18.41
CA GLU A 80 -18.05 -10.48 -17.07
C GLU A 80 -17.04 -10.67 -15.92
N VAL A 81 -15.83 -11.16 -16.20
CA VAL A 81 -14.86 -11.56 -15.16
C VAL A 81 -13.46 -11.12 -15.54
N TYR A 82 -12.80 -10.43 -14.62
CA TYR A 82 -11.40 -10.06 -14.72
C TYR A 82 -10.65 -10.57 -13.49
N VAL A 83 -9.53 -11.25 -13.72
CA VAL A 83 -8.65 -11.75 -12.67
C VAL A 83 -7.22 -11.36 -13.00
N HIS A 84 -6.51 -10.85 -12.01
CA HIS A 84 -5.10 -10.51 -12.08
C HIS A 84 -4.35 -11.07 -10.88
N LEU A 85 -3.17 -11.61 -11.12
CA LEU A 85 -2.26 -12.12 -10.11
C LEU A 85 -0.84 -11.66 -10.46
N SER A 86 -0.15 -11.04 -9.52
CA SER A 86 1.16 -10.42 -9.72
C SER A 86 2.14 -10.75 -8.58
N PRO A 87 2.71 -11.97 -8.54
CA PRO A 87 3.73 -12.30 -7.56
C PRO A 87 5.09 -11.73 -7.97
N PHE A 88 5.89 -11.38 -6.97
CA PHE A 88 7.23 -10.83 -7.17
C PHE A 88 8.23 -11.43 -6.19
N ILE A 89 9.50 -11.38 -6.60
CA ILE A 89 10.66 -11.64 -5.76
C ILE A 89 11.71 -10.56 -6.01
N ASN A 90 12.20 -9.98 -4.93
CA ASN A 90 13.25 -8.97 -4.92
C ASN A 90 14.39 -9.43 -4.03
N TYR A 91 15.58 -9.58 -4.60
CA TYR A 91 16.80 -9.87 -3.88
C TYR A 91 17.70 -8.65 -3.83
N PHE A 92 18.18 -8.33 -2.63
CA PHE A 92 19.05 -7.20 -2.37
C PHE A 92 20.33 -7.71 -1.71
N PRO A 93 21.51 -7.56 -2.35
CA PRO A 93 22.77 -7.86 -1.71
C PRO A 93 23.09 -6.92 -0.53
N ASN A 94 22.51 -5.72 -0.52
CA ASN A 94 22.78 -4.67 0.45
C ASN A 94 21.59 -3.70 0.59
N PHE A 95 20.44 -4.24 0.98
CA PHE A 95 19.22 -3.49 1.23
C PHE A 95 19.46 -2.46 2.33
N LEU A 96 19.14 -1.19 2.08
CA LEU A 96 19.25 -0.11 3.02
C LEU A 96 17.92 0.04 3.76
N PHE A 97 17.93 -0.18 5.07
CA PHE A 97 16.74 -0.13 5.90
C PHE A 97 17.01 0.58 7.22
N LEU A 98 15.93 0.94 7.90
CA LEU A 98 15.97 1.64 9.17
C LEU A 98 15.76 0.64 10.32
N ASN A 99 16.85 0.20 10.94
CA ASN A 99 16.86 -0.84 11.96
C ASN A 99 16.49 -0.27 13.35
N PRO A 100 15.45 -0.80 14.03
CA PRO A 100 15.15 -0.47 15.42
C PRO A 100 16.23 -1.05 16.36
N SER A 101 17.15 -0.22 16.84
CA SER A 101 18.38 -0.69 17.51
C SER A 101 18.20 -1.27 18.92
N GLY A 102 17.06 -1.04 19.58
CA GLY A 102 16.86 -1.40 20.99
C GLY A 102 17.50 -0.41 21.98
N VAL A 103 18.26 0.58 21.49
CA VAL A 103 18.94 1.58 22.31
C VAL A 103 18.09 2.84 22.37
N PHE A 104 17.82 3.34 23.57
CA PHE A 104 17.11 4.60 23.77
C PHE A 104 18.03 5.80 23.57
N SER A 105 17.50 6.84 22.93
CA SER A 105 18.20 8.10 22.73
C SER A 105 18.27 8.90 24.03
N GLU A 106 19.40 9.55 24.28
CA GLU A 106 19.57 10.48 25.40
C GLU A 106 18.76 11.78 25.22
N LEU A 107 18.39 12.11 23.97
CA LEU A 107 17.56 13.27 23.67
C LEU A 107 16.13 13.09 24.22
N PRO A 108 15.59 14.08 24.96
CA PRO A 108 14.24 13.99 25.52
C PRO A 108 13.15 13.77 24.46
N GLY A 109 12.25 12.82 24.70
CA GLY A 109 11.10 12.54 23.82
C GLY A 109 11.45 11.85 22.50
N ALA A 110 12.70 11.40 22.33
CA ALA A 110 13.19 10.82 21.09
C ALA A 110 12.91 9.31 20.93
N GLY A 111 12.54 8.64 22.02
CA GLY A 111 12.31 7.19 22.02
C GLY A 111 13.57 6.39 21.68
N GLN A 112 13.40 5.30 20.94
CA GLN A 112 14.48 4.43 20.49
C GLN A 112 15.25 5.03 19.31
N ILE A 113 16.55 4.73 19.23
CA ILE A 113 17.38 5.02 18.07
C ILE A 113 17.10 4.01 16.96
N TYR A 114 16.84 4.55 15.79
CA TYR A 114 16.69 3.85 14.54
C TYR A 114 17.91 4.14 13.67
N ARG A 115 18.64 3.10 13.29
CA ARG A 115 19.91 3.21 12.55
C ARG A 115 19.69 2.88 11.09
N PHE A 116 20.20 3.70 10.19
CA PHE A 116 20.29 3.32 8.79
C PHE A 116 21.39 2.28 8.64
N GLU A 117 21.03 1.09 8.19
CA GLU A 117 21.92 -0.06 8.05
C GLU A 117 21.71 -0.71 6.68
N GLN A 118 22.69 -1.51 6.26
CA GLN A 118 22.59 -2.35 5.07
C GLN A 118 22.75 -3.82 5.42
N ALA A 119 21.96 -4.68 4.78
CA ALA A 119 22.10 -6.14 4.88
C ALA A 119 21.63 -6.85 3.61
N GLU A 120 22.09 -8.08 3.43
CA GLU A 120 21.49 -8.99 2.46
C GLU A 120 20.02 -9.25 2.81
N ALA A 121 19.11 -9.05 1.85
CA ALA A 121 17.68 -9.15 2.08
C ALA A 121 16.92 -9.77 0.91
N LEU A 122 15.79 -10.38 1.26
CA LEU A 122 14.84 -10.96 0.31
C LEU A 122 13.44 -10.43 0.60
N HIS A 123 12.79 -9.84 -0.40
CA HIS A 123 11.36 -9.56 -0.38
C HIS A 123 10.64 -10.50 -1.34
N LEU A 124 9.55 -11.07 -0.86
CA LEU A 124 8.63 -11.94 -1.61
C LEU A 124 7.24 -11.39 -1.40
N GLY A 125 6.39 -11.48 -2.40
CA GLY A 125 5.02 -11.07 -2.21
C GLY A 125 4.18 -11.25 -3.45
N GLY A 126 2.97 -10.72 -3.37
CA GLY A 126 2.11 -10.65 -4.53
C GLY A 126 0.79 -9.98 -4.22
N GLU A 127 0.14 -9.59 -5.31
CA GLU A 127 -1.19 -9.03 -5.29
C GLU A 127 -2.12 -9.91 -6.12
N PHE A 128 -3.34 -10.06 -5.65
CA PHE A 128 -4.42 -10.72 -6.35
C PHE A 128 -5.58 -9.74 -6.47
N TYR A 129 -6.17 -9.66 -7.65
CA TYR A 129 -7.36 -8.87 -7.89
C TYR A 129 -8.34 -9.65 -8.75
N ALA A 130 -9.59 -9.73 -8.32
CA ALA A 130 -10.68 -10.29 -9.09
C ALA A 130 -11.86 -9.32 -9.12
N ASP A 131 -12.51 -9.24 -10.27
CA ASP A 131 -13.65 -8.38 -10.54
C ASP A 131 -14.70 -9.19 -11.30
N TRP A 132 -15.94 -9.16 -10.81
CA TRP A 132 -17.01 -10.01 -11.30
C TRP A 132 -18.30 -9.22 -11.46
N HIS A 133 -18.79 -9.17 -12.70
CA HIS A 133 -20.10 -8.64 -13.06
C HIS A 133 -21.12 -9.79 -13.04
N ILE A 134 -21.63 -10.11 -11.84
CA ILE A 134 -22.57 -11.23 -11.63
C ILE A 134 -23.87 -11.00 -12.41
N SER A 135 -24.32 -9.74 -12.49
CA SER A 135 -25.43 -9.32 -13.34
C SER A 135 -25.25 -7.87 -13.78
N HIS A 136 -26.20 -7.32 -14.54
CA HIS A 136 -26.22 -5.89 -14.87
C HIS A 136 -26.36 -4.98 -13.65
N ALA A 137 -26.82 -5.52 -12.51
CA ALA A 137 -27.04 -4.76 -11.28
C ALA A 137 -25.98 -5.07 -10.22
N LEU A 138 -25.50 -6.31 -10.13
CA LEU A 138 -24.60 -6.77 -9.07
C LEU A 138 -23.17 -6.89 -9.59
N HIS A 139 -22.27 -6.14 -8.95
CA HIS A 139 -20.84 -6.15 -9.19
C HIS A 139 -20.09 -6.45 -7.89
N THR A 140 -19.02 -7.24 -7.97
CA THR A 140 -18.23 -7.64 -6.81
C THR A 140 -16.76 -7.64 -7.18
N SER A 141 -15.90 -7.19 -6.26
CA SER A 141 -14.45 -7.26 -6.41
C SER A 141 -13.80 -7.84 -5.16
N LEU A 142 -12.63 -8.44 -5.35
CA LEU A 142 -11.79 -8.99 -4.30
C LEU A 142 -10.33 -8.62 -4.60
N GLY A 143 -9.71 -7.85 -3.71
CA GLY A 143 -8.28 -7.57 -3.71
C GLY A 143 -7.61 -8.27 -2.53
N ALA A 144 -6.41 -8.82 -2.73
CA ALA A 144 -5.58 -9.36 -1.66
C ALA A 144 -4.12 -8.99 -1.90
N GLU A 145 -3.40 -8.68 -0.84
CA GLU A 145 -1.99 -8.28 -0.89
C GLU A 145 -1.21 -8.97 0.24
N TRP A 146 0.02 -9.36 -0.06
CA TRP A 146 0.92 -9.95 0.92
C TRP A 146 2.37 -9.62 0.58
N VAL A 147 3.13 -9.22 1.61
CA VAL A 147 4.57 -8.99 1.52
C VAL A 147 5.25 -9.74 2.66
N TRP A 148 6.36 -10.36 2.32
CA TRP A 148 7.29 -11.00 3.23
C TRP A 148 8.67 -10.43 2.96
N ALA A 149 9.28 -9.82 3.97
CA ALA A 149 10.60 -9.22 3.85
C ALA A 149 11.50 -9.73 4.98
N GLN A 150 12.72 -10.12 4.63
CA GLN A 150 13.61 -10.87 5.51
C GLN A 150 15.05 -10.38 5.34
N ASN A 151 15.70 -10.09 6.47
CA ASN A 151 17.14 -9.95 6.55
C ASN A 151 17.75 -11.36 6.57
N LEU A 152 18.61 -11.65 5.59
CA LEU A 152 19.22 -12.98 5.38
C LEU A 152 20.48 -13.18 6.22
N GLU A 153 21.10 -12.11 6.71
CA GLU A 153 22.32 -12.19 7.54
C GLU A 153 22.00 -12.62 8.98
N ASN A 154 20.92 -12.08 9.55
CA ASN A 154 20.54 -12.35 10.94
C ASN A 154 19.23 -13.13 11.10
N ASN A 155 18.55 -13.45 10.00
CA ASN A 155 17.28 -14.17 9.96
C ASN A 155 16.12 -13.50 10.73
N PHE A 156 16.15 -12.18 10.93
CA PHE A 156 14.98 -11.41 11.38
C PHE A 156 14.15 -10.84 10.21
N PRO A 157 12.81 -10.76 10.34
CA PRO A 157 11.99 -9.98 9.43
C PRO A 157 12.47 -8.53 9.34
N LEU A 158 12.36 -7.93 8.17
CA LEU A 158 12.69 -6.51 8.00
C LEU A 158 11.62 -5.62 8.65
N PRO A 159 12.04 -4.47 9.20
CA PRO A 159 11.10 -3.58 9.88
C PRO A 159 10.12 -2.94 8.90
N PHE A 160 8.95 -2.53 9.40
CA PHE A 160 7.90 -1.86 8.61
C PHE A 160 7.36 -2.71 7.44
N THR A 161 7.36 -4.04 7.61
CA THR A 161 6.74 -4.95 6.63
C THR A 161 5.21 -4.95 6.85
N PRO A 162 4.38 -4.59 5.84
CA PRO A 162 2.94 -4.58 6.02
C PRO A 162 2.37 -5.99 6.28
N PRO A 163 1.32 -6.12 7.11
CA PRO A 163 0.57 -7.37 7.22
C PRO A 163 -0.15 -7.72 5.91
N PRO A 164 -0.42 -9.00 5.65
CA PRO A 164 -1.34 -9.39 4.59
C PRO A 164 -2.71 -8.76 4.79
N SER A 165 -3.35 -8.35 3.69
CA SER A 165 -4.68 -7.74 3.73
C SER A 165 -5.56 -8.22 2.57
N VAL A 166 -6.87 -8.25 2.81
CA VAL A 166 -7.89 -8.62 1.82
C VAL A 166 -9.01 -7.60 1.87
N LEU A 167 -9.44 -7.11 0.72
CA LEU A 167 -10.57 -6.20 0.53
C LEU A 167 -11.60 -6.87 -0.37
N ALA A 168 -12.80 -7.10 0.15
CA ALA A 168 -13.96 -7.50 -0.66
C ALA A 168 -14.93 -6.32 -0.78
N GLU A 169 -15.41 -6.06 -1.99
CA GLU A 169 -16.41 -5.02 -2.23
C GLU A 169 -17.61 -5.57 -3.00
N ILE A 170 -18.80 -5.12 -2.61
CA ILE A 170 -20.06 -5.43 -3.27
C ILE A 170 -20.74 -4.13 -3.64
N ASN A 171 -21.18 -4.06 -4.89
CA ASN A 171 -21.83 -2.92 -5.49
C ASN A 171 -23.16 -3.37 -6.10
N TYR A 172 -24.26 -2.74 -5.70
CA TYR A 172 -25.58 -3.02 -6.25
C TYR A 172 -26.20 -1.78 -6.89
N LEU A 173 -26.46 -1.86 -8.18
CA LEU A 173 -27.02 -0.79 -9.00
C LEU A 173 -28.53 -0.92 -9.11
N ILE A 174 -29.23 0.15 -8.74
CA ILE A 174 -30.67 0.32 -8.85
C ILE A 174 -30.92 1.43 -9.87
N LYS A 175 -31.83 1.20 -10.81
CA LYS A 175 -32.30 2.20 -11.78
C LYS A 175 -33.77 2.52 -11.46
N PRO A 176 -34.03 3.56 -10.65
CA PRO A 176 -35.39 3.91 -10.28
C PRO A 176 -36.13 4.57 -11.46
N ASP A 177 -37.46 4.45 -11.47
CA ASP A 177 -38.31 5.11 -12.46
C ASP A 177 -38.62 6.55 -12.02
N ILE A 178 -37.56 7.36 -11.88
CA ILE A 178 -37.63 8.75 -11.43
C ILE A 178 -36.82 9.60 -12.40
N SER A 179 -37.48 10.56 -13.06
CA SER A 179 -36.93 11.29 -14.22
C SER A 179 -35.59 11.99 -13.97
N PHE A 180 -35.37 12.50 -12.76
CA PHE A 180 -34.14 13.20 -12.40
C PHE A 180 -33.10 12.31 -11.70
N LEU A 181 -33.41 11.05 -11.39
CA LEU A 181 -32.53 10.12 -10.66
C LEU A 181 -32.21 8.92 -11.54
N GLU A 182 -31.07 8.96 -12.22
CA GLU A 182 -30.70 7.97 -13.24
C GLU A 182 -30.31 6.62 -12.62
N LYS A 183 -29.57 6.66 -11.52
CA LYS A 183 -29.06 5.46 -10.85
C LYS A 183 -28.75 5.71 -9.39
N VAL A 184 -28.96 4.67 -8.60
CA VAL A 184 -28.54 4.57 -7.20
C VAL A 184 -27.61 3.36 -7.08
N LYS A 185 -26.45 3.53 -6.47
CA LYS A 185 -25.47 2.48 -6.21
C LYS A 185 -25.35 2.28 -4.70
N LEU A 186 -25.68 1.09 -4.22
CA LEU A 186 -25.35 0.65 -2.87
C LEU A 186 -23.95 0.07 -2.88
N ILE A 187 -23.13 0.47 -1.92
CA ILE A 187 -21.72 0.10 -1.82
C ILE A 187 -21.50 -0.51 -0.43
N SER A 188 -20.85 -1.66 -0.37
CA SER A 188 -20.39 -2.25 0.89
C SER A 188 -19.00 -2.82 0.67
N SER A 189 -18.07 -2.55 1.59
CA SER A 189 -16.74 -3.16 1.55
C SER A 189 -16.31 -3.68 2.91
N VAL A 190 -15.55 -4.77 2.89
CA VAL A 190 -14.96 -5.37 4.08
C VAL A 190 -13.47 -5.55 3.83
N ARG A 191 -12.65 -4.88 4.63
CA ARG A 191 -11.20 -5.09 4.66
C ARG A 191 -10.84 -5.92 5.90
N TYR A 192 -10.16 -7.03 5.70
CA TYR A 192 -9.47 -7.74 6.75
C TYR A 192 -7.97 -7.49 6.64
N THR A 193 -7.35 -7.06 7.72
CA THR A 193 -5.89 -6.92 7.85
C THR A 193 -5.42 -7.91 8.90
N ALA A 194 -4.51 -8.80 8.53
CA ALA A 194 -4.03 -9.86 9.40
C ALA A 194 -3.13 -9.31 10.52
N LEU A 195 -2.92 -10.14 11.55
CA LEU A 195 -1.94 -9.90 12.61
C LEU A 195 -0.55 -9.78 11.97
N GLN A 196 0.18 -8.70 12.28
CA GLN A 196 1.60 -8.60 11.95
C GLN A 196 2.43 -9.05 13.15
N ASN A 197 2.93 -10.28 13.09
CA ASN A 197 3.84 -10.86 14.08
C ASN A 197 5.25 -11.13 13.51
N ARG A 198 5.47 -10.89 12.22
CA ARG A 198 6.78 -10.95 11.57
C ARG A 198 7.40 -9.56 11.60
N VAL A 199 7.92 -9.22 12.77
CA VAL A 199 8.49 -7.89 13.07
C VAL A 199 9.99 -7.99 13.33
N ALA A 200 10.70 -6.89 13.14
CA ALA A 200 12.11 -6.80 13.50
C ALA A 200 12.30 -6.96 15.02
N ARG A 201 13.53 -7.26 15.46
CA ARG A 201 13.87 -7.62 16.86
C ARG A 201 13.36 -6.64 17.93
N ASN A 202 13.22 -5.36 17.61
CA ASN A 202 12.74 -4.31 18.52
C ASN A 202 11.56 -3.51 17.92
N GLU A 203 10.74 -4.17 17.11
CA GLU A 203 9.49 -3.61 16.60
C GLU A 203 8.32 -4.37 17.22
N PRO A 204 7.30 -3.68 17.78
CA PRO A 204 6.15 -4.36 18.35
C PRO A 204 5.28 -5.00 17.26
N ALA A 205 4.63 -6.12 17.58
CA ALA A 205 3.57 -6.71 16.75
C ALA A 205 2.34 -5.79 16.66
N THR A 206 1.48 -6.04 15.67
CA THR A 206 0.21 -5.30 15.51
C THR A 206 -0.94 -6.26 15.31
N ASP A 207 -1.97 -6.13 16.14
CA ASP A 207 -3.17 -6.96 16.09
C ASP A 207 -3.89 -6.91 14.75
N ALA A 208 -4.56 -8.02 14.41
CA ALA A 208 -5.45 -8.08 13.25
C ALA A 208 -6.69 -7.20 13.48
N TYR A 209 -7.27 -6.71 12.40
CA TYR A 209 -8.53 -5.96 12.46
C TYR A 209 -9.36 -6.13 11.19
N THR A 210 -10.66 -5.88 11.32
CA THR A 210 -11.63 -5.90 10.22
C THR A 210 -12.36 -4.58 10.17
N LEU A 211 -12.38 -3.93 9.01
CA LEU A 211 -13.13 -2.70 8.77
C LEU A 211 -14.26 -2.98 7.79
N THR A 212 -15.46 -2.56 8.15
CA THR A 212 -16.62 -2.57 7.26
C THR A 212 -16.99 -1.14 6.91
N ASN A 213 -17.14 -0.88 5.62
CA ASN A 213 -17.60 0.40 5.10
C ASN A 213 -18.91 0.17 4.34
N ALA A 214 -19.78 1.17 4.36
CA ALA A 214 -21.03 1.15 3.63
C ALA A 214 -21.28 2.51 3.00
N GLY A 215 -22.00 2.53 1.88
CA GLY A 215 -22.32 3.77 1.23
C GLY A 215 -23.39 3.67 0.16
N LEU A 216 -23.71 4.85 -0.33
CA LEU A 216 -24.77 5.17 -1.26
C LEU A 216 -24.17 6.18 -2.24
N SER A 217 -24.30 5.93 -3.53
CA SER A 217 -24.11 6.97 -4.56
C SER A 217 -25.39 7.12 -5.38
N ALA A 218 -25.81 8.35 -5.61
CA ALA A 218 -26.94 8.70 -6.46
C ALA A 218 -26.46 9.58 -7.60
N SER A 219 -26.72 9.18 -8.84
CA SER A 219 -26.50 10.02 -10.02
C SER A 219 -27.81 10.64 -10.46
N LEU A 220 -27.81 11.96 -10.50
CA LEU A 220 -28.94 12.83 -10.76
C LEU A 220 -28.67 13.61 -12.04
N GLN A 221 -29.71 13.83 -12.84
CA GLN A 221 -29.67 14.74 -13.98
C GLN A 221 -30.55 15.97 -13.66
N LEU A 222 -29.91 17.08 -13.27
CA LEU A 222 -30.58 18.33 -12.92
C LEU A 222 -30.48 19.32 -14.09
N GLY A 223 -31.42 19.23 -15.03
CA GLY A 223 -31.36 20.01 -16.28
C GLY A 223 -30.17 19.57 -17.14
N ASP A 224 -29.31 20.52 -17.52
CA ASP A 224 -28.07 20.25 -18.27
C ASP A 224 -26.90 19.77 -17.37
N PHE A 225 -27.10 19.69 -16.05
CA PHE A 225 -26.03 19.40 -15.09
C PHE A 225 -26.13 17.97 -14.54
N PRO A 226 -25.19 17.07 -14.88
CA PRO A 226 -25.05 15.80 -14.19
C PRO A 226 -24.48 16.05 -12.79
N VAL A 227 -25.10 15.46 -11.78
CA VAL A 227 -24.67 15.55 -10.38
C VAL A 227 -24.57 14.14 -9.79
N GLU A 228 -23.45 13.82 -9.16
CA GLU A 228 -23.29 12.62 -8.35
C GLU A 228 -23.18 13.01 -6.89
N ILE A 229 -24.05 12.45 -6.05
CA ILE A 229 -24.01 12.60 -4.59
C ILE A 229 -23.64 11.25 -3.99
N MET A 230 -22.54 11.19 -3.26
CA MET A 230 -22.09 9.99 -2.58
C MET A 230 -22.01 10.23 -1.07
N PHE A 231 -22.61 9.33 -0.31
CA PHE A 231 -22.51 9.26 1.13
C PHE A 231 -21.84 7.95 1.53
N MET A 232 -20.77 8.04 2.33
CA MET A 232 -20.02 6.88 2.82
C MET A 232 -19.94 6.94 4.35
N VAL A 233 -20.10 5.78 4.97
CA VAL A 233 -19.77 5.52 6.37
C VAL A 233 -18.56 4.59 6.37
N ASN A 234 -17.40 5.10 6.79
CA ASN A 234 -16.20 4.29 6.95
C ASN A 234 -16.12 3.79 8.39
N ASN A 235 -15.65 2.55 8.57
CA ASN A 235 -15.59 1.88 9.86
C ASN A 235 -16.95 1.91 10.59
N VAL A 236 -17.98 1.32 9.95
CA VAL A 236 -19.39 1.31 10.41
C VAL A 236 -19.51 0.86 11.88
N PHE A 237 -18.69 -0.12 12.28
CA PHE A 237 -18.70 -0.72 13.61
C PHE A 237 -17.82 0.01 14.62
N ASP A 238 -17.20 1.14 14.26
CA ASP A 238 -16.34 1.94 15.14
C ASP A 238 -15.21 1.10 15.78
N VAL A 239 -14.61 0.22 14.99
CA VAL A 239 -13.51 -0.65 15.40
C VAL A 239 -12.30 0.20 15.72
N LEU A 240 -11.77 0.05 16.94
CA LEU A 240 -10.49 0.61 17.33
C LEU A 240 -9.37 -0.22 16.70
N TYR A 241 -8.51 0.39 15.88
CA TYR A 241 -7.43 -0.33 15.20
C TYR A 241 -6.16 0.52 15.08
N LYS A 242 -5.03 -0.16 14.90
CA LYS A 242 -3.72 0.46 14.68
C LYS A 242 -3.16 -0.07 13.36
N ASN A 243 -2.82 0.81 12.44
CA ASN A 243 -2.13 0.40 11.22
C ASN A 243 -0.65 0.13 11.54
N HIS A 244 -0.14 -1.04 11.14
CA HIS A 244 1.24 -1.45 11.42
C HIS A 244 2.29 -0.43 10.94
N LEU A 245 2.02 0.22 9.80
CA LEU A 245 2.90 1.22 9.19
C LEU A 245 2.71 2.64 9.74
N SER A 246 1.74 2.86 10.63
CA SER A 246 1.48 4.18 11.21
C SER A 246 2.58 4.53 12.21
N PHE A 247 3.18 5.72 12.05
CA PHE A 247 4.15 6.23 13.02
C PHE A 247 3.50 6.51 14.39
N TYR A 248 2.19 6.70 14.44
CA TYR A 248 1.48 6.94 15.69
C TYR A 248 1.21 5.66 16.48
N ARG A 249 1.44 4.49 15.89
CA ARG A 249 1.27 3.19 16.54
C ARG A 249 2.13 3.04 17.79
N ILE A 250 3.36 3.55 17.77
CA ILE A 250 4.27 3.52 18.93
C ILE A 250 3.80 4.39 20.09
N LEU A 251 2.88 5.32 19.84
CA LEU A 251 2.21 6.13 20.86
C LEU A 251 0.86 5.54 21.30
N GLU A 252 0.53 4.33 20.86
CA GLU A 252 -0.76 3.68 21.12
C GLU A 252 -1.96 4.48 20.62
N LEU A 253 -1.75 5.35 19.63
CA LEU A 253 -2.82 6.14 19.03
C LEU A 253 -3.50 5.33 17.93
N PRO A 254 -4.82 5.12 18.03
CA PRO A 254 -5.58 4.42 17.01
C PRO A 254 -5.74 5.27 15.75
N GLU A 255 -6.00 4.60 14.64
CA GLU A 255 -6.50 5.22 13.42
C GLU A 255 -7.94 5.74 13.63
N PRO A 256 -8.47 6.60 12.73
CA PRO A 256 -9.80 7.14 12.87
C PRO A 256 -10.88 6.06 13.03
N GLY A 257 -11.75 6.25 14.02
CA GLY A 257 -12.96 5.44 14.22
C GLY A 257 -13.99 5.67 13.11
N ARG A 258 -15.27 5.51 13.44
CA ARG A 258 -16.37 5.73 12.50
C ARG A 258 -16.36 7.18 11.99
N ASN A 259 -16.32 7.33 10.67
CA ASN A 259 -16.39 8.64 10.03
C ASN A 259 -17.36 8.65 8.84
N PHE A 260 -17.88 9.84 8.55
CA PHE A 260 -18.91 10.06 7.54
C PHE A 260 -18.38 11.01 6.47
N THR A 261 -18.54 10.63 5.21
CA THR A 261 -18.10 11.43 4.06
C THR A 261 -19.27 11.68 3.14
N LEU A 262 -19.54 12.96 2.86
CA LEU A 262 -20.44 13.39 1.81
C LEU A 262 -19.61 13.99 0.68
N ARG A 263 -19.79 13.49 -0.54
CA ARG A 263 -19.15 14.01 -1.76
C ARG A 263 -20.23 14.39 -2.75
N ILE A 264 -20.09 15.58 -3.34
CA ILE A 264 -20.93 16.05 -4.43
C ILE A 264 -20.01 16.37 -5.60
N THR A 265 -20.23 15.71 -6.73
CA THR A 265 -19.47 15.91 -7.97
C THR A 265 -20.43 16.42 -9.03
N THR A 266 -20.07 17.47 -9.76
CA THR A 266 -20.87 18.00 -10.87
C THR A 266 -19.99 18.36 -12.06
N GLY A 267 -20.49 18.12 -13.27
CA GLY A 267 -19.81 18.51 -14.50
C GLY A 267 -20.22 19.93 -14.93
N LEU A 268 -19.25 20.81 -15.15
CA LEU A 268 -19.51 22.15 -15.71
C LEU A 268 -19.24 22.15 -17.21
N THR A 269 -20.28 22.00 -18.02
CA THR A 269 -20.19 22.14 -19.47
C THR A 269 -20.27 23.62 -19.85
N ARG A 270 -19.13 24.24 -20.14
CA ARG A 270 -19.10 25.58 -20.75
C ARG A 270 -19.52 25.45 -22.21
N LYS A 271 -20.74 25.87 -22.56
CA LYS A 271 -21.11 26.11 -23.96
C LYS A 271 -20.14 27.17 -24.51
N ARG A 272 -19.26 26.77 -25.44
CA ARG A 272 -18.52 27.72 -26.28
C ARG A 272 -19.54 28.32 -27.23
N ASN A 273 -19.93 29.57 -26.99
CA ASN A 273 -20.54 30.43 -27.99
C ASN A 273 -19.47 30.93 -28.95
#